data_AF-A0A5J4UT10-F1
#
_entry.id   AF-A0A5J4UT10-F1
#
_cell.length_a   1.000
_cell.length_b   1.000
_cell.length_c   1.000
_cell.angle_alpha   90.00
_cell.angle_beta   90.00
_cell.angle_gamma   90.00
#
_symmetry.space_group_name_H-M   'P 1'
#
loop_
_entity.id
_entity.type
_entity.pdbx_description
1 polymer ?
#
loop_
_entity_poly.entity_id
_entity_poly.type
_entity_poly.pdbx_seq_one_letter_code
_entity_poly.pdbx_strand_id
1 'polypeptide(L)'
;MKYDDENIPFDRCVKVLGWKSSRFDIALLWNALDCELWTVGVPIGDLNNTKSITVTHKKSHMKLQFIDTENLFRPLTLKACVKDYGDKSEHKDVFPYEIINSKNWNEVLMKIEPFEYEDFKSQIKGGYSISKDELGEVQVSYCTLTQESSL
;
A
#
# COMPACT_ATOMS: atom_id res chain seq x y z
N MET A 1 -3.99 -28.71 1.91
CA MET A 1 -5.01 -28.06 2.74
C MET A 1 -6.18 -27.76 1.84
N LYS A 2 -7.25 -28.55 2.00
CA LYS A 2 -8.60 -28.06 1.78
C LYS A 2 -8.96 -27.30 3.05
N TYR A 3 -9.64 -26.17 2.94
CA TYR A 3 -10.30 -25.59 4.11
C TYR A 3 -11.37 -26.58 4.57
N ASP A 4 -11.64 -26.65 5.87
CA ASP A 4 -12.69 -27.53 6.41
C ASP A 4 -14.10 -27.11 5.94
N ASP A 5 -14.24 -25.87 5.48
CA ASP A 5 -15.48 -25.36 4.89
C ASP A 5 -15.46 -25.50 3.36
N GLU A 6 -16.25 -26.46 2.85
CA GLU A 6 -16.44 -26.72 1.41
C GLU A 6 -17.19 -25.59 0.68
N ASN A 7 -17.77 -24.62 1.40
CA ASN A 7 -18.48 -23.48 0.80
C ASN A 7 -17.56 -22.32 0.43
N ILE A 8 -16.28 -22.35 0.83
CA ILE A 8 -15.33 -21.29 0.47
C ILE A 8 -15.05 -21.40 -1.04
N PRO A 9 -15.43 -20.41 -1.86
CA PRO A 9 -15.28 -20.52 -3.30
C PRO A 9 -13.79 -20.48 -3.65
N PHE A 10 -13.28 -21.57 -4.23
CA PHE A 10 -11.89 -21.69 -4.69
C PHE A 10 -11.55 -20.79 -5.89
N ASP A 11 -12.51 -20.03 -6.41
CA ASP A 11 -12.34 -19.05 -7.49
C ASP A 11 -12.76 -17.64 -7.05
N ARG A 12 -12.23 -17.19 -5.91
CA ARG A 12 -12.34 -15.79 -5.49
C ARG A 12 -11.19 -14.96 -6.05
N CYS A 13 -11.55 -13.84 -6.68
CA CYS A 13 -10.63 -12.79 -7.08
C CYS A 13 -10.78 -11.59 -6.13
N VAL A 14 -9.79 -11.37 -5.28
CA VAL A 14 -9.72 -10.20 -4.41
C VAL A 14 -9.06 -9.07 -5.18
N LYS A 15 -9.69 -7.90 -5.22
CA LYS A 15 -9.14 -6.70 -5.87
C LYS A 15 -8.37 -5.87 -4.85
N VAL A 16 -7.12 -5.58 -5.16
CA VAL A 16 -6.24 -4.72 -4.36
C VAL A 16 -6.03 -3.44 -5.14
N LEU A 17 -6.47 -2.33 -4.58
CA LEU A 17 -6.41 -1.02 -5.22
C LEU A 17 -5.16 -0.28 -4.71
N GLY A 18 -4.27 0.11 -5.62
CA GLY A 18 -3.09 0.92 -5.30
C GLY A 18 -3.06 2.19 -6.14
N TRP A 19 -2.54 3.29 -5.58
CA TRP A 19 -2.45 4.57 -6.29
C TRP A 19 -1.08 4.72 -6.96
N LYS A 20 -1.03 4.91 -8.28
CA LYS A 20 0.23 5.02 -9.06
C LYS A 20 1.06 3.72 -8.99
N SER A 21 0.37 2.60 -8.84
CA SER A 21 0.98 1.30 -8.57
C SER A 21 1.65 0.67 -9.78
N SER A 22 1.31 1.14 -10.99
CA SER A 22 1.94 0.73 -12.25
C SER A 22 3.46 0.84 -12.26
N ARG A 23 4.04 1.77 -11.49
CA ARG A 23 5.48 2.07 -11.49
C ARG A 23 6.24 1.52 -10.30
N PHE A 24 5.62 1.50 -9.12
CA PHE A 24 6.31 1.19 -7.87
C PHE A 24 5.86 -0.15 -7.30
N ASP A 25 4.58 -0.25 -6.95
CA ASP A 25 4.06 -1.42 -6.23
C ASP A 25 4.14 -2.67 -7.11
N ILE A 26 3.74 -2.59 -8.38
CA ILE A 26 3.73 -3.77 -9.27
C ILE A 26 5.14 -4.34 -9.50
N ALA A 27 6.16 -3.49 -9.60
CA ALA A 27 7.54 -3.94 -9.76
C ALA A 27 8.06 -4.70 -8.53
N LEU A 28 7.69 -4.24 -7.33
CA LEU A 28 8.03 -4.93 -6.07
C LEU A 28 7.24 -6.24 -5.92
N LEU A 29 5.94 -6.20 -6.24
CA LEU A 29 5.05 -7.35 -6.16
C LEU A 29 5.49 -8.47 -7.11
N TRP A 30 5.99 -8.13 -8.31
CA TRP A 30 6.48 -9.14 -9.25
C TRP A 30 7.57 -10.01 -8.65
N ASN A 31 8.60 -9.38 -8.06
CA ASN A 31 9.72 -10.10 -7.45
C ASN A 31 9.29 -10.91 -6.21
N ALA A 32 8.29 -10.44 -5.47
CA ALA A 32 7.82 -11.11 -4.26
C ALA A 32 6.84 -12.27 -4.55
N LEU A 33 6.03 -12.14 -5.60
CA LEU A 33 4.89 -13.04 -5.87
C LEU A 33 5.12 -13.97 -7.06
N ASP A 34 6.19 -13.80 -7.84
CA ASP A 34 6.63 -14.85 -8.77
C ASP A 34 7.50 -15.87 -8.02
N CYS A 35 6.83 -16.75 -7.25
CA CYS A 35 7.50 -17.66 -6.33
C CYS A 35 6.90 -19.08 -6.38
N GLU A 36 7.29 -19.96 -5.47
CA GLU A 36 6.80 -21.35 -5.47
C GLU A 36 5.27 -21.44 -5.33
N LEU A 37 4.67 -20.55 -4.54
CA LEU A 37 3.24 -20.58 -4.18
C LEU A 37 2.34 -19.82 -5.16
N TRP A 38 2.87 -18.81 -5.84
CA TRP A 38 2.11 -17.84 -6.63
C TRP A 38 2.65 -17.77 -8.06
N THR A 39 1.76 -17.53 -9.01
CA THR A 39 2.11 -17.27 -10.41
C THR A 39 1.61 -15.90 -10.79
N VAL A 40 2.50 -15.07 -11.34
CA VAL A 40 2.16 -13.76 -11.89
C VAL A 40 1.59 -13.93 -13.30
N GLY A 41 0.38 -13.42 -13.51
CA GLY A 41 -0.28 -13.40 -14.82
C GLY A 41 0.21 -12.28 -15.72
N VAL A 42 -0.23 -12.32 -16.98
CA VAL A 42 0.11 -11.27 -17.95
C VAL A 42 -0.47 -9.92 -17.50
N PRO A 43 0.36 -8.86 -17.40
CA PRO A 43 -0.10 -7.52 -17.07
C PRO A 43 -1.10 -7.00 -18.10
N ILE A 44 -2.12 -6.28 -17.63
CA ILE A 44 -3.06 -5.54 -18.48
C ILE A 44 -2.58 -4.09 -18.56
N GLY A 45 -2.34 -3.60 -19.78
CA GLY A 45 -1.82 -2.26 -20.02
C GLY A 45 -0.61 -2.30 -20.95
N ASP A 46 0.22 -1.27 -20.88
CA ASP A 46 1.51 -1.21 -21.56
C ASP A 46 2.67 -1.29 -20.55
N LEU A 47 3.90 -1.47 -21.05
CA LEU A 47 5.10 -1.66 -20.23
C LEU A 47 5.39 -0.46 -19.30
N ASN A 48 4.90 0.74 -19.65
CA ASN A 48 5.11 1.97 -18.89
C ASN A 48 3.90 2.35 -18.02
N ASN A 49 2.73 1.79 -18.31
CA ASN A 49 1.44 2.06 -17.66
C ASN A 49 0.66 0.74 -17.49
N THR A 50 1.15 -0.13 -16.62
CA THR A 50 0.43 -1.35 -16.26
C THR A 50 -0.79 -0.99 -15.41
N LYS A 51 -1.99 -1.22 -15.94
CA LYS A 51 -3.26 -0.90 -15.28
C LYS A 51 -3.62 -1.91 -14.20
N SER A 52 -3.31 -3.18 -14.44
CA SER A 52 -3.51 -4.22 -13.44
C SER A 52 -2.66 -5.44 -13.68
N ILE A 53 -2.37 -6.17 -12.61
CA ILE A 53 -1.73 -7.47 -12.66
C ILE A 53 -2.50 -8.45 -11.78
N THR A 54 -2.67 -9.68 -12.25
CA THR A 54 -3.34 -10.73 -11.48
C THR A 54 -2.32 -11.76 -11.08
N VAL A 55 -2.21 -12.03 -9.78
CA VAL A 55 -1.44 -13.17 -9.26
C VAL A 55 -2.40 -14.27 -8.85
N THR A 56 -2.03 -15.51 -9.13
CA THR A 56 -2.85 -16.69 -8.83
C THR A 56 -2.07 -17.62 -7.93
N HIS A 57 -2.66 -18.02 -6.80
CA HIS A 57 -2.09 -19.02 -5.93
C HIS A 57 -2.21 -20.39 -6.61
N LYS A 58 -1.09 -21.09 -6.80
CA LYS A 58 -1.01 -22.29 -7.66
C LYS A 58 -1.89 -23.44 -7.18
N LYS A 59 -2.07 -23.57 -5.87
CA LYS A 59 -2.79 -24.70 -5.26
C LYS A 59 -4.27 -24.44 -5.04
N SER A 60 -4.63 -23.24 -4.59
CA SER A 60 -6.02 -22.90 -4.25
C SER A 60 -6.75 -22.22 -5.40
N HIS A 61 -6.04 -21.78 -6.45
CA HIS A 61 -6.56 -20.97 -7.54
C HIS A 61 -7.15 -19.61 -7.12
N MET A 62 -6.92 -19.19 -5.88
CA MET A 62 -7.25 -17.84 -5.40
C MET A 62 -6.48 -16.80 -6.21
N LYS A 63 -7.15 -15.70 -6.56
CA LYS A 63 -6.58 -14.61 -7.35
C LYS A 63 -6.51 -13.34 -6.52
N LEU A 64 -5.37 -12.64 -6.58
CA LEU A 64 -5.26 -11.25 -6.17
C LEU A 64 -5.05 -10.42 -7.43
N GLN A 65 -5.93 -9.46 -7.68
CA GLN A 65 -5.82 -8.53 -8.80
C GLN A 65 -5.41 -7.17 -8.27
N PHE A 66 -4.16 -6.79 -8.48
CA PHE A 66 -3.65 -5.47 -8.17
C PHE A 66 -4.00 -4.52 -9.30
N ILE A 67 -4.64 -3.39 -8.98
CA ILE A 67 -5.16 -2.42 -9.93
C ILE A 67 -4.60 -1.05 -9.60
N ASP A 68 -4.09 -0.35 -10.61
CA ASP A 68 -3.68 1.04 -10.51
C ASP A 68 -4.88 1.97 -10.66
N THR A 69 -5.30 2.56 -9.54
CA THR A 69 -6.45 3.46 -9.50
C THR A 69 -6.18 4.81 -10.15
N GLU A 70 -4.92 5.28 -10.23
CA GLU A 70 -4.59 6.51 -10.96
C GLU A 70 -4.97 6.37 -12.44
N ASN A 71 -4.80 5.17 -13.00
CA ASN A 71 -5.19 4.86 -14.38
C ASN A 71 -6.73 4.80 -14.56
N LEU A 72 -7.51 4.56 -13.50
CA LEU A 72 -8.98 4.56 -13.56
C LEU A 72 -9.56 5.99 -13.50
N PHE A 73 -8.96 6.86 -12.70
CA PHE A 73 -9.55 8.17 -12.37
C PHE A 73 -9.13 9.32 -13.29
N ARG A 74 -8.51 9.05 -14.46
CA ARG A 74 -7.72 10.04 -15.23
C ARG A 74 -6.54 10.56 -14.37
N PRO A 75 -5.52 11.25 -14.93
CA PRO A 75 -4.42 11.78 -14.12
C PRO A 75 -4.90 12.86 -13.15
N LEU A 76 -5.51 12.43 -12.06
CA LEU A 76 -5.80 13.18 -10.85
C LEU A 76 -4.68 12.89 -9.87
N THR A 77 -4.43 13.83 -8.95
CA THR A 77 -3.58 13.53 -7.79
C THR A 77 -4.40 12.75 -6.78
N LEU A 78 -3.76 11.94 -5.92
CA LEU A 78 -4.45 11.26 -4.82
C LEU A 78 -5.27 12.27 -3.99
N LYS A 79 -4.72 13.46 -3.76
CA LYS A 79 -5.41 14.56 -3.05
C LYS A 79 -6.71 14.98 -3.76
N ALA A 80 -6.66 15.19 -5.08
CA ALA A 80 -7.86 15.54 -5.85
C ALA A 80 -8.89 14.41 -5.84
N CYS A 81 -8.45 13.16 -5.94
CA CYS A 81 -9.34 12.00 -5.84
C CYS A 81 -10.04 11.92 -4.47
N VAL A 82 -9.32 12.13 -3.36
CA VAL A 82 -9.93 12.16 -2.01
C VAL A 82 -10.92 13.30 -1.86
N LYS A 83 -10.63 14.47 -2.45
CA LYS A 83 -11.54 15.61 -2.45
C LYS A 83 -12.85 15.33 -3.20
N ASP A 84 -12.76 14.66 -4.35
CA ASP A 84 -13.90 14.42 -5.23
C ASP A 84 -14.74 13.21 -4.80
N TYR A 85 -14.11 12.17 -4.21
CA TYR A 85 -14.74 10.89 -3.91
C TYR A 85 -14.66 10.43 -2.44
N GLY A 86 -13.85 11.08 -1.60
CA GLY A 86 -13.71 10.76 -0.17
C GLY A 86 -14.72 11.50 0.71
N ASP A 87 -14.65 11.28 2.02
CA ASP A 87 -15.55 11.90 3.03
C ASP A 87 -15.23 13.38 3.31
N LYS A 88 -14.63 14.08 2.34
CA LYS A 88 -14.23 15.50 2.40
C LYS A 88 -13.24 15.86 3.52
N SER A 89 -12.87 14.93 4.40
CA SER A 89 -11.73 15.06 5.30
C SER A 89 -10.45 14.82 4.49
N GLU A 90 -9.80 15.91 4.10
CA GLU A 90 -8.46 15.84 3.51
C GLU A 90 -7.44 15.51 4.61
N HIS A 91 -7.35 14.25 5.02
CA HIS A 91 -6.32 13.79 5.96
C HIS A 91 -5.40 12.83 5.21
N LYS A 92 -4.28 13.38 4.73
CA LYS A 92 -3.19 12.58 4.17
C LYS A 92 -2.10 12.52 5.23
N ASP A 93 -1.93 11.33 5.80
CA ASP A 93 -0.85 11.13 6.76
C ASP A 93 0.51 11.21 6.06
N VAL A 94 1.48 11.76 6.79
CA VAL A 94 2.86 11.85 6.32
C VAL A 94 3.67 10.79 7.03
N PHE A 95 4.29 9.92 6.25
CA PHE A 95 5.16 8.87 6.77
C PHE A 95 6.64 9.27 6.59
N PRO A 96 7.51 9.06 7.59
CA PRO A 96 8.94 9.32 7.46
C PRO A 96 9.58 8.34 6.46
N TYR A 97 9.97 8.85 5.29
CA TYR A 97 10.42 8.03 4.15
C TYR A 97 11.72 7.26 4.40
N GLU A 98 12.64 7.80 5.20
CA GLU A 98 13.99 7.26 5.33
C GLU A 98 14.14 6.31 6.51
N ILE A 99 13.14 6.25 7.39
CA ILE A 99 13.22 5.47 8.62
C ILE A 99 12.91 4.00 8.42
N ILE A 100 12.06 3.66 7.44
CA ILE A 100 11.81 2.27 7.07
C ILE A 100 12.72 1.87 5.92
N ASN A 101 13.47 0.80 6.13
CA ASN A 101 14.26 0.15 5.10
C ASN A 101 14.21 -1.37 5.28
N SER A 102 14.83 -2.10 4.36
CA SER A 102 14.82 -3.56 4.34
C SER A 102 15.42 -4.24 5.57
N LYS A 103 16.17 -3.52 6.42
CA LYS A 103 16.79 -4.06 7.64
C LYS A 103 15.95 -3.84 8.89
N ASN A 104 15.15 -2.77 8.95
CA ASN A 104 14.44 -2.36 10.17
C ASN A 104 12.92 -2.28 10.02
N TRP A 105 12.36 -2.63 8.85
CA TRP A 105 10.92 -2.51 8.58
C TRP A 105 10.05 -3.20 9.64
N ASN A 106 10.42 -4.40 10.08
CA ASN A 106 9.65 -5.16 11.06
C ASN A 106 9.60 -4.44 12.41
N GLU A 107 10.73 -3.90 12.86
CA GLU A 107 10.80 -3.19 14.14
C GLU A 107 10.00 -1.89 14.08
N VAL A 108 10.17 -1.10 13.00
CA VAL A 108 9.53 0.20 12.85
C VAL A 108 8.01 0.06 12.65
N LEU A 109 7.55 -0.91 11.86
CA LEU A 109 6.12 -1.13 11.63
C LEU A 109 5.41 -1.74 12.85
N MET A 110 6.14 -2.39 13.76
CA MET A 110 5.58 -2.93 15.00
C MET A 110 5.61 -1.94 16.17
N LYS A 111 6.17 -0.73 15.99
CA LYS A 111 6.16 0.30 17.02
C LYS A 111 4.74 0.76 17.30
N ILE A 112 4.42 0.83 18.59
CA ILE A 112 3.19 1.42 19.11
C ILE A 112 3.37 2.91 19.49
N GLU A 113 4.62 3.37 19.53
CA GLU A 113 4.96 4.75 19.86
C GLU A 113 4.87 5.65 18.61
N PRO A 114 4.41 6.91 18.74
CA PRO A 114 4.41 7.86 17.63
C PRO A 114 5.82 8.17 17.13
N PHE A 115 5.92 8.63 15.87
CA PHE A 115 7.18 9.14 15.34
C PHE A 115 7.57 10.47 16.00
N GLU A 116 8.89 10.62 16.17
CA GLU A 116 9.52 11.85 16.68
C GLU A 116 9.74 12.85 15.54
N TYR A 117 9.90 14.14 15.84
CA TYR A 117 10.16 15.14 14.79
C TYR A 117 11.43 14.84 13.98
N GLU A 118 12.46 14.30 14.63
CA GLU A 118 13.72 13.92 13.99
C GLU A 118 13.56 12.80 12.96
N ASP A 119 12.51 11.99 13.09
CA ASP A 119 12.22 10.90 12.17
C ASP A 119 11.87 11.41 10.76
N PHE A 120 11.40 12.66 10.66
CA PHE A 120 11.03 13.31 9.41
C PHE A 120 12.20 14.03 8.72
N LYS A 121 13.40 13.98 9.29
CA LYS A 121 14.58 14.61 8.72
C LYS A 121 15.07 13.83 7.51
N SER A 122 15.02 14.46 6.34
CA SER A 122 15.54 13.86 5.11
C SER A 122 17.04 14.08 5.01
N GLN A 123 17.81 12.99 4.95
CA GLN A 123 19.23 12.97 4.63
C GLN A 123 19.47 13.41 3.18
N ILE A 124 18.52 13.11 2.27
CA ILE A 124 18.65 13.48 0.86
C ILE A 124 18.44 14.98 0.65
N LYS A 125 17.43 15.56 1.30
CA LYS A 125 17.10 17.00 1.15
C LYS A 125 17.81 17.90 2.16
N GLY A 126 18.42 17.32 3.20
CA GLY A 126 19.10 18.06 4.27
C GLY A 126 18.16 18.83 5.22
N GLY A 127 16.86 18.56 5.17
CA GLY A 127 15.83 19.26 5.93
C GLY A 127 14.66 18.36 6.32
N TYR A 128 13.76 18.87 7.15
CA TYR A 128 12.58 18.13 7.62
C TYR A 128 11.51 18.09 6.52
N SER A 129 10.86 16.94 6.39
CA SER A 129 9.80 16.69 5.41
C SER A 129 8.45 17.27 5.84
N ILE A 130 8.33 17.64 7.11
CA ILE A 130 7.18 18.32 7.72
C ILE A 130 7.68 19.43 8.67
N SER A 131 6.81 20.38 8.94
CA SER A 131 6.94 21.37 10.02
C SER A 131 6.58 20.76 11.39
N LYS A 132 6.93 21.48 12.47
CA LYS A 132 6.55 21.07 13.83
C LYS A 132 5.04 21.11 14.07
N ASP A 133 4.35 22.03 13.42
CA ASP A 133 2.89 22.16 13.54
C ASP A 133 2.19 20.96 12.88
N GLU A 134 2.71 20.50 11.73
CA GLU A 134 2.21 19.30 11.02
C GLU A 134 2.50 17.99 11.80
N LEU A 135 3.53 17.94 12.65
CA LEU A 135 3.81 16.75 13.48
C LEU A 135 2.67 16.44 14.44
N GLY A 136 2.04 17.48 15.01
CA GLY A 136 0.91 17.32 15.92
C GLY A 136 -0.30 16.67 15.26
N GLU A 137 -0.50 16.87 13.95
CA GLU A 137 -1.57 16.26 13.17
C GLU A 137 -1.25 14.78 12.85
N VAL A 138 0.01 14.45 12.53
CA VAL A 138 0.45 13.09 12.18
C VAL A 138 0.44 12.12 13.37
N GLN A 139 0.75 12.60 14.58
CA GLN A 139 0.76 11.75 15.79
C GLN A 139 -0.65 11.23 16.17
N VAL A 140 -1.71 11.94 15.77
CA VAL A 140 -3.10 11.52 16.03
C VAL A 140 -3.50 10.33 15.13
N SER A 141 -3.01 10.29 13.89
CA SER A 141 -3.35 9.26 12.91
C SER A 141 -2.61 7.92 13.12
N TYR A 142 -1.42 7.94 13.73
CA TYR A 142 -0.67 6.70 14.00
C TYR A 142 -1.35 5.81 15.07
N CYS A 143 -2.02 6.45 16.03
CA CYS A 143 -2.78 5.76 17.06
C CYS A 143 -4.05 5.07 16.53
N THR A 144 -4.60 5.52 15.39
CA THR A 144 -5.83 4.96 14.81
C THR A 144 -5.57 3.68 14.00
N LEU A 145 -4.41 3.57 13.32
CA LEU A 145 -4.01 2.36 12.60
C LEU A 145 -3.76 1.15 13.52
N THR A 146 -3.38 1.38 14.77
CA THR A 146 -3.10 0.32 15.76
C THR A 146 -4.33 -0.09 16.58
N GLN A 147 -5.36 0.77 16.65
CA GLN A 147 -6.60 0.47 17.38
C GLN A 147 -7.63 -0.30 16.53
N GLU A 148 -7.70 -0.07 15.21
CA GLU A 148 -8.64 -0.80 14.34
C GLU A 148 -8.22 -2.25 14.03
N SER A 149 -6.97 -2.64 14.31
CA SER A 149 -6.50 -4.03 14.20
C SER A 149 -6.86 -4.92 15.41
N SER A 150 -7.66 -4.41 16.36
CA SER A 150 -8.00 -5.09 17.62
C SER A 150 -9.48 -5.47 17.78
N LEU A 151 -10.29 -5.42 16.70
CA LEU A 151 -11.70 -5.82 16.68
C LEU A 151 -11.98 -6.98 15.71
#